data_AF-A0A3C0BFL3-F1
#
_entry.id   AF-A0A3C0BFL3-F1
#
_cell.length_a   1.000
_cell.length_b   1.000
_cell.length_c   1.000
_cell.angle_alpha   90.00
_cell.angle_beta   90.00
_cell.angle_gamma   90.00
#
_symmetry.space_group_name_H-M   'P 1'
#
loop_
_entity.id
_entity.type
_entity.pdbx_description
1 polymer ?
#
loop_
_entity_poly.entity_id
_entity_poly.type
_entity_poly.pdbx_seq_one_letter_code
_entity_poly.pdbx_strand_id
1 'polypeptide(L)'
;MSSIIIICAVAVVCFAGYAAWKNRKKQSAAEDVPASDDAKNTDEFSKAFFERAQAGETAQQFLQLSNQTDCALLQGMLQSAGIPSYTDFTHINKFYGPLTEATPSGLSIRLQILINDYDDALAVVNDYTKTKGSSAGITVYPKQQ
;
A
#
# COMPACT_ATOMS: atom_id res chain seq x y z
N MET A 1 -48.17 21.03 -35.03
CA MET A 1 -47.69 19.63 -35.12
C MET A 1 -46.19 19.49 -34.86
N SER A 2 -45.37 20.54 -35.10
CA SER A 2 -43.90 20.49 -34.94
C SER A 2 -43.40 20.43 -33.48
N SER A 3 -44.17 20.93 -32.50
CA SER A 3 -43.72 21.00 -31.09
C SER A 3 -43.79 19.67 -30.34
N ILE A 4 -44.64 18.73 -30.77
CA ILE A 4 -44.80 17.41 -30.11
C ILE A 4 -43.62 16.48 -30.46
N ILE A 5 -43.10 16.59 -31.67
CA ILE A 5 -41.99 15.76 -32.17
C ILE A 5 -40.69 16.09 -31.41
N ILE A 6 -40.48 17.36 -31.05
CA ILE A 6 -39.28 17.81 -30.33
C ILE A 6 -39.28 17.28 -28.89
N ILE A 7 -40.43 17.25 -28.22
CA ILE A 7 -40.55 16.74 -26.85
C ILE A 7 -40.27 15.23 -26.81
N CYS A 8 -40.76 14.46 -27.80
CA CYS A 8 -40.47 13.03 -27.91
C CYS A 8 -38.98 12.76 -28.19
N ALA A 9 -38.32 13.57 -29.03
CA ALA A 9 -36.89 13.40 -29.31
C ALA A 9 -36.02 13.66 -28.07
N VAL A 10 -36.32 14.70 -27.29
CA VAL A 10 -35.59 15.00 -26.04
C VAL A 10 -35.80 13.91 -24.99
N ALA A 11 -37.01 13.38 -24.86
CA ALA A 11 -37.29 12.29 -23.93
C ALA A 11 -36.52 11.01 -24.27
N VAL A 12 -36.40 10.66 -25.55
CA VAL A 12 -35.65 9.47 -26.00
C VAL A 12 -34.14 9.63 -25.72
N VAL A 13 -33.57 10.82 -25.93
CA VAL A 13 -32.16 11.08 -25.63
C VAL A 13 -31.87 11.01 -24.12
N CYS A 14 -32.76 11.58 -23.29
CA CYS A 14 -32.62 11.49 -21.83
C CYS A 14 -32.76 10.04 -21.33
N PHE A 15 -33.68 9.25 -21.91
CA PHE A 15 -33.87 7.85 -21.52
C PHE A 15 -32.69 6.97 -21.91
N ALA A 16 -32.13 7.17 -23.11
CA ALA A 16 -30.93 6.46 -23.57
C ALA A 16 -29.69 6.82 -22.73
N GLY A 17 -29.52 8.10 -22.37
CA GLY A 17 -28.45 8.55 -21.48
C GLY A 17 -28.56 7.96 -20.07
N TYR A 18 -29.78 7.90 -19.51
CA TYR A 18 -30.02 7.33 -18.18
C TYR A 18 -29.79 5.81 -18.13
N ALA A 19 -30.20 5.07 -19.18
CA ALA A 19 -29.93 3.65 -19.30
C ALA A 19 -28.43 3.33 -19.44
N ALA A 20 -27.69 4.14 -20.21
CA ALA A 20 -26.24 4.00 -20.36
C ALA A 20 -25.49 4.28 -19.04
N TRP A 21 -25.94 5.26 -18.25
CA TRP A 21 -25.35 5.57 -16.94
C TRP A 21 -25.56 4.44 -15.92
N LYS A 22 -26.75 3.82 -15.91
CA LYS A 22 -27.07 2.72 -14.99
C LYS A 22 -26.26 1.44 -15.27
N ASN A 23 -25.96 1.14 -16.53
CA ASN A 23 -25.14 -0.03 -16.88
C ASN A 23 -23.65 0.12 -16.53
N ARG A 24 -23.11 1.34 -16.43
CA ARG A 24 -21.71 1.54 -15.95
C ARG A 24 -21.53 1.20 -14.46
N LYS A 25 -22.53 1.44 -13.60
CA LYS A 25 -22.42 1.10 -12.17
C LYS A 25 -22.40 -0.41 -11.88
N LYS A 26 -22.88 -1.25 -12.79
CA LYS A 26 -22.81 -2.71 -12.63
C LYS A 26 -21.45 -3.31 -13.00
N GLN A 27 -20.67 -2.64 -13.85
CA GLN A 27 -19.30 -3.08 -14.16
C GLN A 27 -18.27 -2.64 -13.10
N SER A 28 -18.56 -1.61 -12.31
CA SER A 28 -17.69 -1.20 -11.19
C SER A 28 -17.77 -2.11 -9.95
N ALA A 29 -18.58 -3.16 -9.98
CA ALA A 29 -18.72 -4.14 -8.89
C ALA A 29 -18.23 -5.55 -9.27
N ALA A 30 -17.65 -5.72 -10.46
CA ALA A 30 -17.20 -7.03 -10.94
C ALA A 30 -15.95 -6.91 -11.84
N GLU A 31 -15.05 -5.98 -11.52
CA GLU A 31 -13.67 -6.03 -11.99
C GLU A 31 -12.80 -6.39 -10.78
N ASP A 32 -12.97 -7.63 -10.30
CA ASP A 32 -11.88 -8.36 -9.65
C ASP A 32 -10.87 -8.60 -10.76
N VAL A 33 -10.11 -7.54 -11.08
CA VAL A 33 -8.79 -7.67 -11.68
C VAL A 33 -8.12 -8.73 -10.82
N PRO A 34 -7.56 -9.83 -11.38
CA PRO A 34 -6.75 -10.72 -10.59
C PRO A 34 -5.52 -9.91 -10.19
N ALA A 35 -5.65 -9.18 -9.08
CA ALA A 35 -4.57 -8.69 -8.29
C ALA A 35 -3.82 -9.96 -7.94
N SER A 36 -2.68 -10.13 -8.62
CA SER A 36 -1.63 -11.08 -8.29
C SER A 36 -1.69 -11.43 -6.82
N ASP A 37 -1.69 -12.72 -6.47
CA ASP A 37 -1.83 -13.24 -5.10
C ASP A 37 -0.91 -12.56 -4.05
N ASP A 38 0.13 -11.85 -4.48
CA ASP A 38 0.99 -10.99 -3.65
C ASP A 38 0.30 -9.74 -3.08
N ALA A 39 -0.70 -9.18 -3.77
CA ALA A 39 -1.38 -7.95 -3.36
C ALA A 39 -2.42 -8.19 -2.25
N LYS A 40 -3.12 -9.33 -2.26
CA LYS A 40 -4.08 -9.69 -1.20
C LYS A 40 -3.39 -9.98 0.13
N ASN A 41 -2.20 -10.60 0.11
CA ASN A 41 -1.44 -10.90 1.33
C ASN A 41 -0.88 -9.64 2.02
N THR A 42 -0.45 -8.63 1.24
CA THR A 42 0.11 -7.39 1.80
C THR A 42 -0.94 -6.60 2.60
N ASP A 43 -2.19 -6.63 2.14
CA ASP A 43 -3.32 -5.98 2.82
C ASP A 43 -3.70 -6.69 4.12
N GLU A 44 -3.62 -8.03 4.20
CA GLU A 44 -3.97 -8.79 5.41
C GLU A 44 -2.99 -8.55 6.57
N PHE A 45 -1.68 -8.50 6.29
CA PHE A 45 -0.68 -8.20 7.33
C PHE A 45 -0.75 -6.75 7.80
N SER A 46 -1.00 -5.82 6.88
CA SER A 46 -1.24 -4.42 7.24
C SER A 46 -2.51 -4.30 8.09
N LYS A 47 -3.56 -5.04 7.76
CA LYS A 47 -4.80 -5.10 8.54
C LYS A 47 -4.56 -5.67 9.95
N ALA A 48 -3.81 -6.76 10.09
CA ALA A 48 -3.45 -7.32 11.39
C ALA A 48 -2.64 -6.34 12.25
N PHE A 49 -1.73 -5.58 11.63
CA PHE A 49 -1.02 -4.48 12.28
C PHE A 49 -2.00 -3.41 12.80
N PHE A 50 -2.94 -2.95 11.97
CA PHE A 50 -3.92 -1.94 12.38
C PHE A 50 -4.90 -2.44 13.44
N GLU A 51 -5.34 -3.70 13.37
CA GLU A 51 -6.24 -4.30 14.37
C GLU A 51 -5.57 -4.37 15.74
N ARG A 52 -4.31 -4.82 15.80
CA ARG A 52 -3.54 -4.86 17.07
C ARG A 52 -3.23 -3.45 17.58
N ALA A 53 -2.90 -2.51 16.70
CA ALA A 53 -2.72 -1.12 17.07
C ALA A 53 -4.01 -0.50 17.64
N GLN A 54 -5.17 -0.81 17.06
CA GLN A 54 -6.48 -0.37 17.58
C GLN A 54 -6.85 -1.04 18.91
N ALA A 55 -6.39 -2.27 19.14
CA ALA A 55 -6.54 -2.96 20.42
C ALA A 55 -5.69 -2.35 21.55
N GLY A 56 -4.86 -1.34 21.25
CA GLY A 56 -4.05 -0.60 22.22
C GLY A 56 -2.57 -0.96 22.19
N GLU A 57 -2.10 -1.74 21.22
CA GLU A 57 -0.67 -1.99 21.06
C GLU A 57 0.05 -0.78 20.46
N THR A 58 1.17 -0.40 21.06
CA THR A 58 1.96 0.73 20.59
C THR A 58 2.72 0.34 19.33
N ALA A 59 2.47 1.07 18.24
CA ALA A 59 3.28 1.02 17.03
C ALA A 59 4.46 1.99 17.10
N GLN A 60 5.57 1.63 16.49
CA GLN A 60 6.73 2.49 16.35
C GLN A 60 7.39 2.35 14.98
N GLN A 61 8.12 3.38 14.59
CA GLN A 61 9.03 3.29 13.46
C GLN A 61 10.19 2.37 13.82
N PHE A 62 10.40 1.34 13.00
CA PHE A 62 11.45 0.36 13.19
C PHE A 62 12.60 0.57 12.22
N LEU A 63 12.29 0.73 10.93
CA LEU A 63 13.30 0.90 9.90
C LEU A 63 13.03 2.13 9.05
N GLN A 64 14.11 2.74 8.58
CA GLN A 64 14.09 3.65 7.46
C GLN A 64 15.01 3.09 6.36
N LEU A 65 14.45 2.99 5.16
CA LEU A 65 15.06 2.32 4.02
C LEU A 65 15.12 3.30 2.85
N SER A 66 16.27 3.36 2.17
CA SER A 66 16.41 4.19 0.96
C SER A 66 16.08 3.44 -0.34
N ASN A 67 15.90 2.13 -0.28
CA ASN A 67 15.72 1.26 -1.45
C ASN A 67 14.41 0.47 -1.36
N GLN A 68 13.59 0.55 -2.40
CA GLN A 68 12.30 -0.16 -2.50
C GLN A 68 12.47 -1.68 -2.55
N THR A 69 13.56 -2.17 -3.16
CA THR A 69 13.86 -3.62 -3.22
C THR A 69 14.15 -4.18 -1.84
N ASP A 70 14.98 -3.46 -1.07
CA ASP A 70 15.30 -3.84 0.32
C ASP A 70 14.05 -3.82 1.20
N CYS A 71 13.16 -2.85 0.99
CA CYS A 71 11.88 -2.79 1.69
C CYS A 71 10.98 -3.99 1.37
N ALA A 72 10.79 -4.33 0.09
CA ALA A 72 9.95 -5.46 -0.29
C ALA A 72 10.49 -6.79 0.27
N LEU A 73 11.81 -6.98 0.25
CA LEU A 73 12.45 -8.17 0.80
C LEU A 73 12.28 -8.25 2.32
N LEU A 74 12.60 -7.18 3.05
CA LEU A 74 12.46 -7.14 4.50
C LEU A 74 11.00 -7.30 4.93
N GLN A 75 10.07 -6.69 4.22
CA GLN A 75 8.64 -6.87 4.46
C GLN A 75 8.21 -8.32 4.26
N GLY A 76 8.66 -8.97 3.19
CA GLY A 76 8.40 -10.39 2.95
C GLY A 76 9.01 -11.29 4.04
N MET A 77 10.21 -10.97 4.54
CA MET A 77 10.83 -11.71 5.64
C MET A 77 10.07 -11.54 6.96
N LEU A 78 9.60 -10.32 7.27
CA LEU A 78 8.79 -10.05 8.45
C LEU A 78 7.43 -10.78 8.36
N GLN A 79 6.79 -10.76 7.18
CA GLN A 79 5.56 -11.52 6.93
C GLN A 79 5.77 -13.03 7.10
N SER A 80 6.87 -13.58 6.56
CA SER A 80 7.22 -14.99 6.75
C SER A 80 7.49 -15.34 8.22
N ALA A 81 7.94 -14.39 9.03
CA ALA A 81 8.10 -14.55 10.47
C ALA A 81 6.78 -14.34 11.25
N GLY A 82 5.68 -14.03 10.57
CA GLY A 82 4.39 -13.74 11.20
C GLY A 82 4.32 -12.37 11.89
N ILE A 83 5.25 -11.47 11.59
CA ILE A 83 5.36 -10.16 12.24
C ILE A 83 4.52 -9.14 11.46
N PRO A 84 3.44 -8.59 12.05
CA PRO A 84 2.63 -7.57 11.42
C PRO A 84 3.43 -6.28 11.28
N SER A 85 3.50 -5.76 10.05
CA SER A 85 4.26 -4.55 9.73
C SER A 85 3.51 -3.68 8.72
N TYR A 86 3.76 -2.38 8.80
CA TYR A 86 3.19 -1.39 7.89
C TYR A 86 4.29 -0.51 7.29
N THR A 87 4.25 -0.30 5.98
CA THR A 87 5.23 0.52 5.27
C THR A 87 4.60 1.82 4.80
N ASP A 88 5.20 2.94 5.19
CA ASP A 88 4.83 4.29 4.79
C ASP A 88 5.73 4.71 3.59
N PHE A 89 5.17 5.40 2.60
CA PHE A 89 5.85 5.92 1.39
C PHE A 89 6.24 4.94 0.26
N THR A 90 5.60 3.78 0.14
CA THR A 90 5.83 2.82 -0.96
C THR A 90 5.28 3.23 -2.34
N HIS A 91 4.52 4.34 -2.45
CA HIS A 91 3.77 4.70 -3.67
C HIS A 91 4.06 6.08 -4.28
N ILE A 92 5.20 6.71 -3.97
CA ILE A 92 5.54 8.03 -4.53
C ILE A 92 5.68 7.97 -6.07
N ASN A 93 6.16 6.83 -6.59
CA ASN A 93 6.31 6.58 -8.03
C ASN A 93 5.01 6.63 -8.85
N LYS A 94 3.83 6.52 -8.23
CA LYS A 94 2.55 6.54 -8.97
C LYS A 94 2.01 7.94 -9.23
N PHE A 95 2.49 8.93 -8.48
CA PHE A 95 2.08 10.34 -8.61
C PHE A 95 3.13 11.20 -9.32
N TYR A 96 4.41 10.88 -9.13
CA TYR A 96 5.52 11.59 -9.73
C TYR A 96 6.19 10.64 -10.75
N GLY A 97 5.92 10.87 -12.04
CA GLY A 97 6.62 10.22 -13.15
C GLY A 97 8.13 10.53 -13.16
N PRO A 98 8.86 10.39 -14.29
CA PRO A 98 10.33 10.28 -14.37
C PRO A 98 11.14 11.53 -13.93
N LEU A 99 10.55 12.48 -13.21
CA LEU A 99 11.17 13.68 -12.65
C LEU A 99 11.92 13.44 -11.32
N THR A 100 12.00 12.20 -10.81
CA THR A 100 12.69 11.91 -9.54
C THR A 100 14.20 11.64 -9.67
N GLU A 101 14.81 11.83 -10.84
CA GLU A 101 16.28 11.82 -10.98
C GLU A 101 16.98 12.95 -10.18
N ALA A 102 16.22 13.89 -9.61
CA ALA A 102 16.73 14.91 -8.71
C ALA A 102 15.82 15.08 -7.49
N THR A 103 15.89 14.15 -6.53
CA THR A 103 15.51 14.47 -5.13
C THR A 103 16.68 14.21 -4.20
N PRO A 104 17.27 15.26 -3.59
CA PRO A 104 18.28 15.10 -2.56
C PRO A 104 17.57 14.70 -1.25
N SER A 105 17.95 13.58 -0.66
CA SER A 105 17.84 13.36 0.80
C SER A 105 16.44 13.34 1.45
N GLY A 106 15.36 12.91 0.75
CA GLY A 106 14.00 12.98 1.32
C GLY A 106 13.04 11.83 1.07
N LEU A 107 13.39 10.83 0.24
CA LEU A 107 12.52 9.72 -0.12
C LEU A 107 13.00 8.43 0.56
N SER A 108 12.69 8.30 1.85
CA SER A 108 13.02 7.10 2.61
C SER A 108 11.74 6.38 3.03
N ILE A 109 11.65 5.11 2.69
CA ILE A 109 10.54 4.23 3.05
C ILE A 109 10.64 3.95 4.54
N ARG A 110 9.54 4.15 5.28
CA ARG A 110 9.51 3.92 6.73
C ARG A 110 8.72 2.67 7.00
N LEU A 111 9.33 1.72 7.71
CA LEU A 111 8.67 0.49 8.13
C LEU A 111 8.35 0.59 9.62
N GLN A 112 7.09 0.37 9.94
CA GLN A 112 6.52 0.39 11.29
C GLN A 112 6.16 -1.02 11.73
N ILE A 113 6.37 -1.30 13.01
CA ILE A 113 6.00 -2.56 13.67
C ILE A 113 5.44 -2.24 15.06
N LEU A 114 4.86 -3.25 15.71
CA LEU A 114 4.44 -3.17 17.10
C LEU A 114 5.66 -3.33 18.02
N ILE A 115 5.70 -2.57 19.13
CA ILE A 115 6.82 -2.61 20.09
C ILE A 115 7.04 -4.03 20.64
N ASN A 116 5.96 -4.79 20.81
CA ASN A 116 6.00 -6.17 21.32
C ASN A 116 6.78 -7.11 20.41
N ASP A 117 6.72 -6.88 19.09
CA ASP A 117 7.34 -7.74 18.09
C ASP A 117 8.76 -7.23 17.69
N TYR A 118 9.28 -6.22 18.40
CA TYR A 118 10.56 -5.55 18.06
C TYR A 118 11.76 -6.49 18.08
N ASP A 119 11.86 -7.31 19.13
CA ASP A 119 13.05 -8.15 19.34
C ASP A 119 13.15 -9.24 18.26
N ASP A 120 12.01 -9.80 17.85
CA ASP A 120 11.90 -10.76 16.76
C ASP A 120 12.17 -10.09 15.40
N ALA A 121 11.61 -8.90 15.17
CA ALA A 121 11.87 -8.14 13.95
C ALA A 121 13.35 -7.75 13.81
N LEU A 122 14.01 -7.42 14.93
CA LEU A 122 15.43 -7.10 14.97
C LEU A 122 16.29 -8.31 14.60
N ALA A 123 15.93 -9.51 15.04
CA ALA A 123 16.61 -10.74 14.66
C ALA A 123 16.56 -10.95 13.13
N VAL A 124 15.38 -10.79 12.52
CA VAL A 124 15.18 -10.92 11.07
C VAL A 124 16.05 -9.93 10.28
N VAL A 125 16.08 -8.66 10.70
CA VAL A 125 16.89 -7.62 10.03
C VAL A 125 18.38 -7.87 10.20
N ASN A 126 18.82 -8.33 11.37
CA ASN A 126 20.21 -8.68 11.61
C ASN A 126 20.65 -9.84 10.71
N ASP A 127 19.81 -10.85 10.50
CA ASP A 127 20.14 -11.96 9.61
C ASP A 127 20.13 -11.55 8.14
N TYR A 128 19.22 -10.66 7.74
CA TYR A 128 19.25 -10.05 6.40
C TYR A 128 20.54 -9.27 6.15
N THR A 129 20.94 -8.40 7.07
CA THR A 129 22.15 -7.56 6.92
C THR A 129 23.44 -8.38 6.92
N LYS A 130 23.53 -9.45 7.73
CA LYS A 130 24.63 -10.42 7.66
C LYS A 130 24.72 -11.09 6.29
N THR A 131 23.58 -11.51 5.74
CA THR A 131 23.52 -12.22 4.45
C THR A 131 23.84 -11.31 3.27
N LYS A 132 23.36 -10.06 3.29
CA LYS A 132 23.63 -9.05 2.26
C LYS A 132 25.07 -8.52 2.30
N GLY A 133 25.73 -8.59 3.45
CA GLY A 133 27.10 -8.09 3.63
C GLY A 133 27.23 -6.56 3.64
N SER A 134 26.12 -5.82 3.61
CA SER A 134 26.10 -4.35 3.70
C SER A 134 24.76 -3.85 4.24
N SER A 135 24.82 -2.96 5.23
CA SER A 135 23.68 -2.23 5.80
C SER A 135 23.44 -0.87 5.13
N ALA A 136 24.13 -0.58 4.02
CA ALA A 136 24.01 0.70 3.33
C ALA A 136 22.55 0.98 2.95
N GLY A 137 22.02 2.11 3.44
CA GLY A 137 20.65 2.54 3.19
C GLY A 137 19.59 1.96 4.14
N ILE A 138 20.01 1.26 5.20
CA ILE A 138 19.13 0.72 6.26
C ILE A 138 19.46 1.39 7.58
N THR A 139 18.50 2.11 8.15
CA THR A 139 18.61 2.70 9.49
C THR A 139 17.62 2.02 10.42
N VAL A 140 18.11 1.41 11.50
CA VAL A 140 17.30 0.78 12.54
C VAL A 140 17.08 1.77 13.69
N TYR A 141 15.84 1.96 14.10
CA TYR A 141 15.49 2.82 15.23
C TYR A 141 15.45 2.01 16.53
N PRO A 142 15.91 2.60 17.66
CA PRO A 142 15.87 1.93 18.95
C PRO A 142 14.43 1.76 19.43
N LYS A 143 14.19 0.68 20.20
CA LYS A 143 12.91 0.41 20.86
C LYS A 143 12.48 1.61 21.73
N GLN A 144 11.30 2.15 21.48
CA GLN A 144 10.64 3.15 22.30
C GLN A 144 10.05 2.46 23.55
N GLN A 145 10.08 3.13 24.70
CA GLN A 145 9.57 2.62 25.98
C GLN A 145 8.07 2.85 26.12
#